data_AF-Q9XXK3-F1
#
_entry.id   AF-Q9XXK3-F1
#
_cell.length_a   1.000
_cell.length_b   1.000
_cell.length_c   1.000
_cell.angle_alpha   90.00
_cell.angle_beta   90.00
_cell.angle_gamma   90.00
#
_symmetry.space_group_name_H-M   'P 1'
#
loop_
_entity.id
_entity.type
_entity.pdbx_description
1 polymer ?
#
loop_
_entity_poly.entity_id
_entity_poly.type
_entity_poly.pdbx_seq_one_letter_code
_entity_poly.pdbx_strand_id
1 'polypeptide(L)'
;MDYRSPTVSDIHYVLELHGCSKTVMIKAARSIATVEMFVEAKTFGRVAVIFKREYQFFENHVLRDELLFIDFFNGLLDRLQIRTHKPVEGFAVLDMSV
;
A
#
# COMPACT_ATOMS: atom_id res chain seq x y z
N MET A 1 -9.32 -1.19 9.81
CA MET A 1 -9.28 -1.16 8.34
C MET A 1 -8.72 -2.48 7.87
N ASP A 2 -9.35 -3.05 6.85
CA ASP A 2 -8.88 -4.26 6.21
C ASP A 2 -8.24 -3.89 4.88
N TYR A 3 -7.06 -4.46 4.64
CA TYR A 3 -6.30 -4.28 3.43
C TYR A 3 -6.36 -5.60 2.67
N ARG A 4 -6.57 -5.52 1.35
CA ARG A 4 -6.33 -6.68 0.49
C ARG A 4 -4.84 -6.96 0.39
N SER A 5 -4.47 -8.18 -0.03
CA SER A 5 -3.07 -8.49 -0.32
C SER A 5 -2.50 -7.58 -1.42
N PRO A 6 -1.27 -7.07 -1.25
CA PRO A 6 -0.59 -6.32 -2.29
C PRO A 6 -0.33 -7.19 -3.52
N THR A 7 -0.32 -6.55 -4.69
CA THR A 7 0.15 -7.15 -5.94
C THR A 7 1.39 -6.42 -6.44
N VAL A 8 2.13 -7.03 -7.36
CA VAL A 8 3.26 -6.36 -8.04
C VAL A 8 2.81 -5.06 -8.70
N SER A 9 1.61 -5.04 -9.28
CA SER A 9 1.04 -3.84 -9.91
C SER A 9 0.80 -2.70 -8.91
N ASP A 10 0.45 -3.00 -7.66
CA ASP A 10 0.29 -1.97 -6.62
C ASP A 10 1.62 -1.35 -6.22
N ILE A 11 2.65 -2.18 -6.07
CA ILE A 11 4.01 -1.74 -5.77
C ILE A 11 4.53 -0.85 -6.90
N HIS A 12 4.40 -1.30 -8.15
CA HIS A 12 4.81 -0.51 -9.31
C HIS A 12 4.08 0.83 -9.38
N TYR A 13 2.76 0.84 -9.17
CA TYR A 13 1.95 2.06 -9.20
C TYR A 13 2.44 3.10 -8.19
N VAL A 14 2.67 2.68 -6.94
CA VAL A 14 3.13 3.60 -5.88
C VAL A 14 4.51 4.16 -6.20
N LEU A 15 5.44 3.32 -6.69
CA LEU A 15 6.80 3.75 -7.03
C LEU A 15 6.84 4.64 -8.28
N GLU A 16 5.99 4.38 -9.27
CA GLU A 16 5.87 5.20 -10.47
C GLU A 16 5.32 6.58 -10.14
N LEU A 17 4.33 6.65 -9.25
CA LEU A 17 3.76 7.92 -8.77
C LEU A 17 4.82 8.81 -8.09
N HIS A 18 5.80 8.20 -7.41
CA HIS A 18 6.90 8.91 -6.77
C HIS A 18 8.13 9.10 -7.68
N GLY A 19 8.03 8.73 -8.96
CA GLY A 19 9.11 8.92 -9.94
C GLY A 19 10.33 8.03 -9.71
N CYS A 20 10.18 6.90 -9.01
CA CYS A 20 11.28 5.97 -8.77
C CYS A 20 11.78 5.32 -10.06
N SER A 21 13.05 4.94 -10.06
CA SER A 21 13.71 4.28 -11.18
C SER A 21 13.17 2.87 -11.40
N LYS A 22 13.27 2.39 -12.66
CA LYS A 22 12.92 1.00 -13.01
C LYS A 22 13.68 -0.03 -12.17
N THR A 23 14.90 0.31 -11.74
CA THR A 23 15.70 -0.58 -10.88
C THR A 23 15.08 -0.77 -9.51
N VAL A 24 14.60 0.32 -8.89
CA VAL A 24 13.88 0.27 -7.61
C VAL A 24 12.56 -0.49 -7.77
N MET A 25 11.81 -0.21 -8.84
CA MET A 25 10.56 -0.95 -9.14
C MET A 25 10.76 -2.46 -9.22
N ILE A 26 11.75 -2.92 -9.98
CA ILE A 26 12.05 -4.36 -10.14
C ILE A 26 12.45 -4.99 -8.79
N LYS A 27 13.26 -4.30 -7.99
CA LYS A 27 13.70 -4.81 -6.69
C LYS A 27 12.55 -4.88 -5.68
N ALA A 28 11.72 -3.85 -5.62
CA ALA A 28 10.57 -3.81 -4.73
C ALA A 28 9.55 -4.88 -5.10
N ALA A 29 9.26 -5.06 -6.40
CA ALA A 29 8.39 -6.12 -6.88
C ALA A 29 8.89 -7.53 -6.54
N ARG A 30 10.21 -7.77 -6.60
CA ARG A 30 10.82 -9.04 -6.17
C ARG A 30 10.74 -9.29 -4.67
N SER A 31 10.49 -8.24 -3.89
CA SER A 31 10.40 -8.29 -2.43
C SER A 31 8.94 -8.32 -1.94
N ILE A 32 8.00 -8.76 -2.79
CA ILE A 32 6.56 -8.73 -2.49
C ILE A 32 6.20 -9.49 -1.19
N ALA A 33 6.83 -10.63 -0.92
CA ALA A 33 6.60 -11.37 0.32
C ALA A 33 6.96 -10.55 1.58
N THR A 34 8.04 -9.75 1.50
CA THR A 34 8.41 -8.83 2.59
C THR A 34 7.39 -7.69 2.72
N VAL A 35 6.88 -7.18 1.60
CA VAL A 35 5.83 -6.16 1.60
C VAL A 35 4.53 -6.69 2.22
N GLU A 36 4.15 -7.93 1.93
CA GLU A 36 3.00 -8.60 2.55
C GLU A 36 3.13 -8.63 4.08
N MET A 37 4.30 -9.03 4.60
CA MET A 37 4.59 -8.99 6.04
C MET A 37 4.43 -7.59 6.65
N PHE A 38 4.85 -6.54 5.94
CA PHE A 38 4.67 -5.17 6.43
C PHE A 38 3.18 -4.76 6.45
N VAL A 39 2.41 -5.15 5.42
CA VAL A 39 0.98 -4.85 5.34
C VAL A 39 0.20 -5.53 6.48
N GLU A 40 0.60 -6.72 6.91
CA GLU A 40 0.02 -7.41 8.08
C GLU A 40 0.14 -6.61 9.38
N ALA A 41 1.19 -5.77 9.52
CA ALA A 41 1.35 -4.88 10.66
C ALA A 41 0.40 -3.68 10.63
N LYS A 42 -0.29 -3.42 9.50
CA LYS A 42 -1.34 -2.40 9.26
C LYS A 42 -0.94 -0.93 9.38
N THR A 43 0.08 -0.59 10.16
CA THR A 43 0.56 0.80 10.35
C THR A 43 2.07 0.87 10.44
N PHE A 44 2.66 1.97 9.98
CA PHE A 44 4.11 2.17 10.03
C PHE A 44 4.65 2.06 11.46
N GLY A 45 3.94 2.62 12.45
CA GLY A 45 4.36 2.51 13.85
C GLY A 45 4.54 1.06 14.32
N ARG A 46 3.71 0.12 13.84
CA ARG A 46 3.87 -1.31 14.16
C ARG A 46 5.00 -1.96 13.38
N VAL A 47 5.17 -1.61 12.09
CA VAL A 47 6.33 -2.06 11.29
C VAL A 47 7.64 -1.62 11.93
N ALA A 48 7.73 -0.36 12.37
CA ALA A 48 8.93 0.21 12.97
C ALA A 48 9.32 -0.45 14.30
N VAL A 49 8.35 -1.04 15.01
CA VAL A 49 8.58 -1.78 16.26
C VAL A 49 8.90 -3.26 15.99
N ILE A 50 8.11 -3.93 15.15
CA ILE A 50 8.17 -5.39 14.96
C ILE A 50 9.25 -5.78 13.94
N PHE A 51 9.36 -5.03 12.85
CA PHE A 51 10.17 -5.34 11.68
C PHE A 51 11.23 -4.26 11.42
N LYS A 52 11.82 -3.71 12.50
CA LYS A 52 12.72 -2.56 12.42
C LYS A 52 13.87 -2.80 11.44
N ARG A 53 14.50 -3.98 11.51
CA ARG A 53 15.67 -4.30 10.68
C ARG A 53 15.27 -4.48 9.22
N GLU A 54 14.13 -5.12 9.00
CA GLU A 54 13.60 -5.47 7.69
C GLU A 54 13.16 -4.22 6.93
N TYR A 55 12.43 -3.31 7.55
CA TYR A 55 12.00 -2.08 6.86
C TYR A 55 13.20 -1.16 6.60
N GLN A 56 14.16 -1.05 7.53
CA GLN A 56 15.40 -0.28 7.30
C GLN A 56 16.24 -0.89 6.19
N PHE A 57 16.31 -2.22 6.12
CA PHE A 57 16.97 -2.90 5.01
C PHE A 57 16.27 -2.61 3.70
N PHE A 58 14.93 -2.68 3.67
CA PHE A 58 14.12 -2.37 2.51
C PHE A 58 14.34 -0.92 2.05
N GLU A 59 14.27 0.06 2.95
CA GLU A 59 14.53 1.47 2.66
C GLU A 59 15.91 1.67 2.02
N ASN A 60 16.96 1.18 2.67
CA ASN A 60 18.34 1.42 2.24
C ASN A 60 18.74 0.63 0.97
N HIS A 61 18.24 -0.60 0.78
CA HIS A 61 18.74 -1.52 -0.27
C HIS A 61 17.76 -1.74 -1.42
N VAL A 62 16.46 -1.60 -1.15
CA VAL A 62 15.39 -1.75 -2.14
C VAL A 62 15.00 -0.38 -2.68
N LEU A 63 14.64 0.56 -1.81
CA LEU A 63 14.25 1.92 -2.20
C LEU A 63 15.44 2.84 -2.51
N ARG A 64 16.63 2.54 -1.98
CA ARG A 64 17.92 3.20 -2.32
C ARG A 64 17.87 4.73 -2.20
N ASP A 65 17.24 5.23 -1.15
CA ASP A 65 17.05 6.66 -0.90
C ASP A 65 16.22 7.42 -1.96
N GLU A 66 15.66 6.72 -2.96
CA GLU A 66 14.76 7.34 -3.95
C GLU A 66 13.38 7.64 -3.36
N LEU A 67 13.00 6.94 -2.28
CA LEU A 67 11.73 7.12 -1.58
C LEU A 67 11.88 6.66 -0.12
N LEU A 68 11.35 7.44 0.83
CA LEU A 68 11.27 7.01 2.22
C LEU A 68 10.27 5.86 2.37
N PHE A 69 10.59 4.90 3.23
CA PHE A 69 9.74 3.74 3.47
C PHE A 69 8.35 4.14 3.96
N ILE A 70 8.26 5.17 4.80
CA ILE A 70 6.97 5.65 5.32
C ILE A 70 6.04 6.15 4.21
N ASP A 71 6.59 6.85 3.21
CA ASP A 71 5.83 7.39 2.08
C ASP A 71 5.38 6.26 1.15
N PHE A 72 6.30 5.34 0.83
CA PHE A 72 5.99 4.11 0.12
C PHE A 72 4.87 3.32 0.81
N PHE A 73 5.00 3.11 2.12
CA PHE A 73 4.11 2.25 2.88
C PHE A 73 2.72 2.87 3.04
N ASN A 74 2.63 4.17 3.35
CA ASN A 74 1.34 4.86 3.44
C ASN A 74 0.64 4.90 2.07
N GLY A 75 1.37 5.22 0.99
CA GLY A 75 0.82 5.20 -0.36
C GLY A 75 0.33 3.80 -0.78
N LEU A 76 1.04 2.75 -0.35
CA LEU A 76 0.60 1.38 -0.56
C LEU A 76 -0.66 1.06 0.25
N LEU A 77 -0.69 1.37 1.54
CA LEU A 77 -1.86 1.13 2.37
C LEU A 77 -3.11 1.82 1.81
N ASP A 78 -3.01 3.09 1.44
CA ASP A 78 -4.12 3.85 0.83
C ASP A 78 -4.68 3.18 -0.42
N ARG A 79 -3.80 2.57 -1.23
CA ARG A 79 -4.19 1.82 -2.42
C ARG A 79 -4.82 0.46 -2.10
N LEU A 80 -4.42 -0.17 -1.01
CA LEU A 80 -4.94 -1.49 -0.58
C LEU A 80 -6.20 -1.40 0.28
N GLN A 81 -6.56 -0.21 0.76
CA GLN A 81 -7.75 0.00 1.57
C GLN A 81 -8.97 -0.57 0.84
N ILE A 82 -9.58 -1.60 1.43
CA ILE A 82 -10.88 -2.08 0.99
C ILE A 82 -11.87 -1.01 1.46
N ARG A 83 -12.18 -0.06 0.57
CA ARG A 83 -13.28 0.86 0.78
C ARG A 83 -14.53 0.00 0.86
N THR A 84 -15.03 -0.24 2.06
CA THR A 84 -16.39 -0.69 2.26
C THR A 84 -17.27 0.43 1.70
N HIS A 85 -17.56 0.36 0.40
CA HIS A 85 -18.70 1.04 -0.17
C HIS A 85 -19.89 0.48 0.58
N LYS A 86 -20.33 1.19 1.63
CA LYS A 86 -21.74 1.11 2.00
C LYS A 86 -22.48 1.59 0.74
N PRO A 87 -23.26 0.76 0.04
CA PRO A 87 -24.23 1.31 -0.87
C PRO A 87 -25.05 2.30 -0.04
N VAL A 88 -25.21 3.50 -0.56
CA VAL A 88 -26.14 4.46 0.02
C VAL A 88 -27.52 3.89 -0.28
N GLU A 89 -27.99 2.96 0.56
CA GLU A 89 -29.40 2.57 0.64
C GLU A 89 -30.16 3.83 1.05
N GLY A 90 -30.61 4.61 0.07
CA GLY A 90 -31.18 5.93 0.35
C GLY A 90 -31.80 6.66 -0.83
N PHE A 91 -31.53 6.26 -2.08
CA PHE A 91 -32.39 6.66 -3.19
C PHE A 91 -33.54 5.66 -3.32
N ALA A 92 -34.41 5.67 -2.32
CA ALA A 92 -35.81 5.34 -2.53
C ALA A 92 -36.34 6.41 -3.47
N VAL A 93 -36.28 6.13 -4.78
CA VAL A 93 -36.99 6.91 -5.79
C VAL A 93 -38.46 6.81 -5.41
N LEU A 94 -38.99 7.92 -4.89
CA LEU A 94 -40.41 8.12 -4.67
C LEU A 94 -41.06 8.06 -6.06
N ASP A 95 -41.49 6.86 -6.45
CA ASP A 95 -42.22 6.63 -7.67
C ASP A 95 -43.58 7.32 -7.51
N MET A 96 -43.71 8.47 -8.16
CA MET A 96 -44.90 9.32 -8.14
C MET A 96 -46.03 8.57 -8.86
N SER A 97 -46.75 7.74 -8.12
CA SER A 97 -47.95 7.09 -8.62
C SER A 97 -49.11 8.08 -8.56
N VAL A 98 -49.45 8.59 -9.77
CA VAL A 98 -50.75 9.06 -10.31
C VAL A 98 -51.65 9.91 -9.42
#